data_AF-A0A938PYY6-F1
#
_entry.id   AF-A0A938PYY6-F1
#
_cell.length_a   1.000
_cell.length_b   1.000
_cell.length_c   1.000
_cell.angle_alpha   90.00
_cell.angle_beta   90.00
_cell.angle_gamma   90.00
#
_symmetry.space_group_name_H-M   'P 1'
#
loop_
_entity.id
_entity.type
_entity.pdbx_description
1 polymer ?
#
loop_
_entity_poly.entity_id
_entity_poly.type
_entity_poly.pdbx_seq_one_letter_code
_entity_poly.pdbx_strand_id
1 'polypeptide(L)'
;LSPTTLPTAALFAAVFFVVGTLHIPVGIGSVHLILNGLIGLLLGWLAFPVIFVALILQALLFSFGGFIVLGANTLLLATPAVLAHFLLRPFVVASLHSQRRLMLLGLLAATIGIGGATSIASVMLWATGQDDFFNLIVLFSAAQLPAWLIDGLVSALVVAALGRALPSVFLR
;
A
#
# COMPACT_ATOMS: atom_id res chain seq x y z
N LEU A 1 -19.88 -7.57 0.73
CA LEU A 1 -19.03 -8.79 0.61
C LEU A 1 -19.95 -9.96 0.32
N SER A 2 -19.80 -10.63 -0.82
CA SER A 2 -20.51 -11.88 -1.11
C SER A 2 -19.73 -13.08 -0.53
N PRO A 3 -20.37 -14.22 -0.23
CA PRO A 3 -19.67 -15.43 0.24
C PRO A 3 -18.55 -15.90 -0.69
N THR A 4 -18.65 -15.58 -1.98
CA THR A 4 -17.66 -15.91 -3.02
C THR A 4 -16.47 -14.95 -3.09
N THR A 5 -16.58 -13.74 -2.56
CA THR A 5 -15.48 -12.75 -2.55
C THR A 5 -14.66 -12.78 -1.26
N LEU A 6 -15.20 -13.37 -0.20
CA LEU A 6 -14.56 -13.53 1.10
C LEU A 6 -13.22 -14.31 1.03
N PRO A 7 -13.11 -15.46 0.33
CA PRO A 7 -11.87 -16.23 0.30
C PRO A 7 -10.76 -15.51 -0.45
N THR A 8 -11.10 -14.80 -1.53
CA THR A 8 -10.14 -14.00 -2.32
C THR A 8 -9.65 -12.80 -1.52
N ALA A 9 -10.55 -12.07 -0.86
CA ALA A 9 -10.17 -10.96 0.01
C ALA A 9 -9.30 -11.44 1.19
N ALA A 10 -9.63 -12.59 1.79
CA ALA A 10 -8.85 -13.20 2.87
C ALA A 10 -7.46 -13.67 2.39
N LEU A 11 -7.37 -14.27 1.20
CA LEU A 11 -6.08 -14.67 0.60
C LEU A 11 -5.21 -13.46 0.33
N PHE A 12 -5.76 -12.40 -0.27
CA PHE A 12 -5.03 -11.16 -0.49
C PHE A 12 -4.61 -10.53 0.83
N ALA A 13 -5.50 -10.44 1.82
CA ALA A 13 -5.17 -9.96 3.15
C ALA A 13 -4.03 -10.78 3.79
N ALA A 14 -4.05 -12.10 3.67
CA ALA A 14 -2.99 -12.97 4.18
C ALA A 14 -1.66 -12.77 3.43
N VAL A 15 -1.67 -12.71 2.09
CA VAL A 15 -0.46 -12.46 1.29
C VAL A 15 0.12 -11.09 1.61
N PHE A 16 -0.72 -10.05 1.68
CA PHE A 16 -0.26 -8.70 2.01
C PHE A 16 0.21 -8.58 3.45
N PHE A 17 -0.40 -9.31 4.39
CA PHE A 17 0.08 -9.41 5.76
C PHE A 17 1.45 -10.11 5.83
N VAL A 18 1.62 -11.27 5.17
CA VAL A 18 2.91 -11.98 5.14
C VAL A 18 3.99 -11.14 4.47
N VAL A 19 3.69 -10.50 3.33
CA VAL A 19 4.67 -9.67 2.63
C VAL A 19 4.98 -8.40 3.43
N GLY A 20 3.98 -7.78 4.07
CA GLY A 20 4.19 -6.60 4.92
C GLY A 20 4.88 -6.87 6.26
N THR A 21 5.01 -8.15 6.64
CA THR A 21 5.81 -8.57 7.81
C THR A 21 7.23 -8.97 7.43
N LEU A 22 7.59 -8.96 6.14
CA LEU A 22 8.98 -9.09 5.73
C LEU A 22 9.73 -7.80 6.05
N HIS A 23 10.58 -7.86 7.08
CA HIS A 23 11.49 -6.79 7.44
C HIS A 23 12.83 -7.07 6.77
N ILE A 24 13.22 -6.22 5.82
CA ILE A 24 14.55 -6.29 5.24
C ILE A 24 15.41 -5.26 5.96
N PRO A 25 16.45 -5.65 6.70
CA PRO A 25 17.34 -4.70 7.34
C PRO A 25 18.13 -3.97 6.26
N VAL A 26 17.95 -2.65 6.16
CA VAL A 26 18.69 -1.80 5.20
C VAL A 26 19.48 -0.76 6.01
N GLY A 27 20.69 -1.15 6.41
CA GLY A 27 21.70 -0.27 7.02
C GLY A 27 21.30 0.37 8.36
N ILE A 28 20.55 1.46 8.31
CA ILE A 28 20.19 2.33 9.46
C ILE A 28 18.75 2.11 9.95
N GLY A 29 17.99 1.21 9.33
CA GLY A 29 16.62 0.88 9.74
C GLY A 29 16.07 -0.41 9.10
N SER A 30 14.85 -0.78 9.49
CA SER A 30 14.08 -1.84 8.84
C SER A 30 13.17 -1.22 7.79
N VAL A 31 13.24 -1.73 6.55
CA VAL A 31 12.27 -1.37 5.52
C VAL A 31 11.17 -2.42 5.50
N HIS A 32 9.93 -1.95 5.52
CA HIS A 32 8.74 -2.79 5.46
C HIS A 32 8.05 -2.55 4.13
N LEU A 33 7.67 -3.63 3.46
CA LEU A 33 6.82 -3.54 2.27
C LEU A 33 5.42 -3.15 2.70
N ILE A 34 4.85 -2.11 2.08
CA ILE A 34 3.56 -1.55 2.50
C ILE A 34 2.47 -2.08 1.57
N LEU A 35 2.78 -2.15 0.27
CA LEU A 35 1.91 -2.60 -0.83
C LEU A 35 0.50 -1.99 -0.82
N ASN A 36 0.30 -0.87 -0.12
CA ASN A 36 -1.02 -0.26 0.07
C ASN A 36 -1.62 0.18 -1.27
N GLY A 37 -0.82 0.71 -2.18
CA GLY A 37 -1.26 1.05 -3.54
C GLY A 37 -1.82 -0.15 -4.30
N LEU A 38 -1.17 -1.31 -4.19
CA LEU A 38 -1.61 -2.56 -4.81
C LEU A 38 -2.87 -3.13 -4.14
N ILE A 39 -2.90 -3.14 -2.79
CA ILE A 39 -4.08 -3.53 -2.00
C ILE A 39 -5.28 -2.70 -2.44
N GLY A 40 -5.10 -1.38 -2.50
CA GLY A 40 -6.10 -0.44 -2.96
C GLY A 40 -6.58 -0.74 -4.37
N LEU A 41 -5.65 -0.85 -5.33
CA LEU A 41 -5.98 -1.12 -6.72
C LEU A 41 -6.85 -2.38 -6.88
N LEU A 42 -6.55 -3.45 -6.14
CA LEU A 42 -7.25 -4.73 -6.24
C LEU A 42 -8.56 -4.79 -5.44
N LEU A 43 -8.61 -4.15 -4.27
CA LEU A 43 -9.70 -4.33 -3.30
C LEU A 43 -10.62 -3.10 -3.21
N GLY A 44 -10.23 -1.96 -3.78
CA GLY A 44 -10.96 -0.70 -3.67
C GLY A 44 -11.21 -0.32 -2.22
N TRP A 45 -12.46 -0.02 -1.87
CA TRP A 45 -12.87 0.31 -0.50
C TRP A 45 -12.57 -0.76 0.54
N LEU A 46 -12.47 -2.04 0.14
CA LEU A 46 -12.10 -3.11 1.07
C LEU A 46 -10.64 -3.00 1.56
N ALA A 47 -9.83 -2.11 0.98
CA ALA A 47 -8.50 -1.79 1.50
C ALA A 47 -8.54 -1.28 2.95
N PHE A 48 -9.57 -0.51 3.34
CA PHE A 48 -9.71 -0.01 4.70
C PHE A 48 -9.79 -1.13 5.75
N PRO A 49 -10.79 -2.03 5.72
CA PRO A 49 -10.88 -3.09 6.70
C PRO A 49 -9.70 -4.07 6.62
N VAL A 50 -9.14 -4.31 5.43
CA VAL A 50 -7.97 -5.20 5.28
C VAL A 50 -6.72 -4.60 5.94
N ILE A 51 -6.43 -3.33 5.69
CA ILE A 51 -5.28 -2.64 6.28
C ILE A 51 -5.48 -2.50 7.79
N PHE A 52 -6.69 -2.17 8.25
CA PHE A 52 -7.00 -2.08 9.68
C PHE A 52 -6.72 -3.41 10.42
N VAL A 53 -7.19 -4.54 9.87
CA VAL A 53 -6.94 -5.86 10.45
C VAL A 53 -5.45 -6.21 10.40
N ALA A 54 -4.76 -5.92 9.31
CA ALA A 54 -3.32 -6.14 9.21
C ALA A 54 -2.54 -5.36 10.28
N LEU A 55 -2.90 -4.10 10.53
CA LEU A 55 -2.28 -3.27 11.57
C LEU A 55 -2.59 -3.77 12.99
N ILE A 56 -3.79 -4.28 13.25
CA ILE A 56 -4.11 -4.94 14.53
C ILE A 56 -3.21 -6.16 14.74
N LEU A 57 -3.08 -7.01 13.73
CA LEU A 57 -2.23 -8.20 13.81
C LEU A 57 -0.76 -7.81 14.00
N GLN A 58 -0.30 -6.73 13.37
CA GLN A 58 1.04 -6.19 13.58
C GLN A 58 1.27 -5.72 15.03
N ALA A 59 0.29 -5.00 15.60
CA ALA A 59 0.34 -4.56 16.99
C ALA A 59 0.32 -5.73 17.99
N LEU A 60 -0.46 -6.76 17.72
CA LEU A 60 -0.59 -7.93 18.61
C LEU A 60 0.61 -8.88 18.54
N LEU A 61 1.10 -9.19 17.33
CA LEU A 61 2.10 -10.25 17.13
C LEU A 61 3.53 -9.74 17.14
N PHE A 62 3.74 -8.48 16.73
CA PHE A 62 5.08 -7.88 16.60
C PHE A 62 5.27 -6.65 17.47
N SER A 63 4.27 -6.28 18.29
CA SER A 63 4.28 -5.07 19.12
C SER A 63 4.59 -3.80 18.33
N PHE A 64 4.20 -3.77 17.04
CA PHE A 64 4.48 -2.68 16.11
C PHE A 64 3.23 -1.82 15.88
N GLY A 65 3.40 -0.49 15.82
CA GLY A 65 2.34 0.41 15.36
C GLY A 65 1.19 0.72 16.34
N GLY A 66 1.28 0.29 17.62
CA GLY A 66 0.54 0.77 18.80
C GLY A 66 -0.98 1.05 18.69
N PHE A 67 -1.79 0.53 19.63
CA PHE A 67 -3.26 0.70 19.57
C PHE A 67 -3.76 2.15 19.54
N ILE A 68 -3.04 3.09 20.17
CA ILE A 68 -3.44 4.51 20.20
C ILE A 68 -3.33 5.16 18.82
N VAL A 69 -2.34 4.78 18.01
CA VAL A 69 -2.09 5.36 16.67
C VAL A 69 -2.70 4.52 15.55
N LEU A 70 -3.38 3.41 15.88
CA LEU A 70 -3.98 2.49 14.93
C LEU A 70 -4.93 3.18 13.93
N GLY A 71 -5.79 4.08 14.42
CA GLY A 71 -6.72 4.83 13.56
C GLY A 71 -5.99 5.75 12.58
N ALA A 72 -5.00 6.49 13.06
CA ALA A 72 -4.16 7.37 12.23
C ALA A 72 -3.39 6.56 11.18
N ASN A 73 -2.75 5.45 11.57
CA ASN A 73 -2.02 4.57 10.65
C ASN A 73 -2.94 3.95 9.59
N THR A 74 -4.17 3.59 9.98
CA THR A 74 -5.16 3.06 9.03
C THR A 74 -5.52 4.11 7.99
N LEU A 75 -5.83 5.35 8.41
CA LEU A 75 -6.13 6.44 7.49
C LEU A 75 -4.94 6.76 6.58
N LEU A 76 -3.74 6.84 7.15
CA LEU A 76 -2.49 7.11 6.46
C LEU A 76 -2.23 6.10 5.33
N LEU A 77 -2.49 4.81 5.57
CA LEU A 77 -2.24 3.76 4.59
C LEU A 77 -3.41 3.49 3.64
N ALA A 78 -4.65 3.50 4.15
CA ALA A 78 -5.83 3.11 3.37
C ALA A 78 -6.36 4.23 2.47
N THR A 79 -6.20 5.50 2.86
CA THR A 79 -6.62 6.63 2.02
C THR A 79 -5.92 6.64 0.66
N PRO A 80 -4.57 6.61 0.58
CA PRO A 80 -3.88 6.56 -0.71
C PRO A 80 -4.10 5.25 -1.46
N ALA A 81 -4.35 4.15 -0.75
CA ALA A 81 -4.74 2.88 -1.37
C ALA A 81 -6.06 3.03 -2.17
N VAL A 82 -7.10 3.55 -1.52
CA VAL A 82 -8.40 3.79 -2.17
C VAL A 82 -8.28 4.83 -3.30
N LEU A 83 -7.45 5.86 -3.12
CA LEU A 83 -7.17 6.83 -4.18
C LEU A 83 -6.54 6.16 -5.40
N ALA A 84 -5.56 5.27 -5.21
CA ALA A 84 -4.94 4.51 -6.30
C ALA A 84 -5.96 3.69 -7.08
N HIS A 85 -6.95 3.08 -6.40
CA HIS A 85 -8.04 2.37 -7.05
C HIS A 85 -8.84 3.26 -8.00
N PHE A 86 -9.36 4.38 -7.48
CA PHE A 86 -10.22 5.26 -8.27
C PHE A 86 -9.49 5.92 -9.44
N LEU A 87 -8.23 6.29 -9.23
CA LEU A 87 -7.43 6.92 -10.27
C LEU A 87 -6.97 5.91 -11.33
N LEU A 88 -6.60 4.69 -10.97
CA LEU A 88 -5.89 3.78 -11.89
C LEU A 88 -6.77 2.67 -12.47
N ARG A 89 -7.86 2.26 -11.80
CA ARG A 89 -8.71 1.14 -12.25
C ARG A 89 -9.19 1.30 -13.71
N PRO A 90 -9.74 2.46 -14.16
CA PRO A 90 -10.19 2.59 -15.54
C PRO A 90 -9.06 2.38 -16.55
N PHE A 91 -7.85 2.86 -16.24
CA PHE A 91 -6.68 2.72 -17.09
C PHE A 91 -6.15 1.29 -17.11
N VAL A 92 -6.24 0.56 -15.99
CA VAL A 92 -5.87 -0.87 -15.91
C VAL A 92 -6.79 -1.68 -16.80
N VAL A 93 -8.10 -1.48 -16.69
CA VAL A 93 -9.11 -2.17 -17.51
C VAL A 93 -8.90 -1.88 -19.00
N ALA A 94 -8.62 -0.62 -19.36
CA ALA A 94 -8.33 -0.26 -20.75
C ALA A 94 -6.99 -0.83 -21.27
N SER A 95 -6.07 -1.22 -20.37
CA SER A 95 -4.70 -1.62 -20.71
C SER A 95 -4.44 -3.12 -20.60
N LEU A 96 -5.46 -3.97 -20.39
CA LEU A 96 -5.31 -5.42 -20.21
C LEU A 96 -4.54 -6.11 -21.36
N HIS A 97 -4.60 -5.54 -22.56
CA HIS A 97 -3.90 -6.04 -23.75
C HIS A 97 -2.39 -5.74 -23.77
N SER A 98 -1.89 -4.82 -22.92
CA SER A 98 -0.52 -4.33 -22.96
C SER A 98 0.21 -4.52 -21.63
N GLN A 99 1.15 -5.46 -21.59
CA GLN A 99 1.95 -5.75 -20.39
C GLN A 99 2.73 -4.53 -19.90
N ARG A 100 3.35 -3.76 -20.80
CA ARG A 100 4.13 -2.59 -20.42
C ARG A 100 3.27 -1.54 -19.72
N ARG A 101 2.04 -1.31 -20.21
CA ARG A 101 1.08 -0.39 -19.56
C ARG A 101 0.65 -0.90 -18.19
N LEU A 102 0.38 -2.19 -18.05
CA LEU A 102 0.05 -2.79 -16.74
C LEU A 102 1.19 -2.65 -15.74
N MET A 103 2.45 -2.85 -16.16
CA MET A 103 3.62 -2.64 -15.30
C MET A 103 3.74 -1.18 -14.85
N LEU A 104 3.55 -0.23 -15.77
CA LEU A 104 3.55 1.20 -15.43
C LEU A 104 2.43 1.56 -14.46
N LEU A 105 1.22 1.00 -14.64
CA LEU A 105 0.09 1.23 -13.75
C LEU A 105 0.33 0.61 -12.36
N GLY A 106 1.00 -0.54 -12.27
CA GLY A 106 1.43 -1.11 -10.99
C GLY A 106 2.47 -0.23 -10.27
N LEU A 107 3.44 0.32 -11.00
CA LEU A 107 4.40 1.28 -10.44
C LEU A 107 3.72 2.58 -9.98
N LEU A 108 2.75 3.08 -10.76
CA LEU A 108 1.95 4.25 -10.38
C LEU A 108 1.11 3.97 -9.13
N ALA A 109 0.55 2.76 -9.00
CA ALA A 109 -0.20 2.37 -7.81
C ALA A 109 0.70 2.40 -6.57
N ALA A 110 1.90 1.83 -6.63
CA ALA A 110 2.88 1.90 -5.54
C ALA A 110 3.29 3.35 -5.23
N THR A 111 3.48 4.18 -6.26
CA THR A 111 3.82 5.61 -6.09
C THR A 111 2.71 6.37 -5.38
N ILE A 112 1.44 6.16 -5.76
CA ILE A 112 0.30 6.78 -5.08
C ILE A 112 0.20 6.26 -3.65
N GLY A 113 0.37 4.95 -3.45
CA GLY A 113 0.34 4.31 -2.14
C GLY A 113 1.37 4.88 -1.16
N ILE A 114 2.65 4.73 -1.46
CA ILE A 114 3.75 5.17 -0.59
C ILE A 114 3.86 6.69 -0.58
N GLY A 115 3.79 7.34 -1.74
CA GLY A 115 3.88 8.80 -1.84
C GLY A 115 2.73 9.49 -1.10
N GLY A 116 1.51 8.97 -1.24
CA GLY A 116 0.36 9.49 -0.51
C GLY A 116 0.45 9.25 1.00
N ALA A 117 0.87 8.06 1.43
CA ALA A 117 1.09 7.75 2.85
C ALA A 117 2.17 8.66 3.46
N THR A 118 3.29 8.84 2.76
CA THR A 118 4.40 9.72 3.14
C THR A 118 3.95 11.17 3.23
N SER A 119 3.11 11.61 2.28
CA SER A 119 2.57 12.97 2.25
C SER A 119 1.64 13.22 3.44
N ILE A 120 0.74 12.29 3.74
CA ILE A 120 -0.16 12.38 4.92
C ILE A 120 0.67 12.42 6.20
N ALA A 121 1.65 11.53 6.34
CA ALA A 121 2.55 11.51 7.50
C ALA A 121 3.30 12.83 7.67
N SER A 122 3.80 13.40 6.56
CA SER A 122 4.52 14.67 6.56
C SER A 122 3.62 15.83 7.00
N VAL A 123 2.36 15.85 6.56
CA VAL A 123 1.37 16.84 6.99
C VAL A 123 1.03 16.69 8.48
N MET A 124 0.90 15.45 8.97
CA MET A 124 0.67 15.18 10.41
C MET A 124 1.84 15.67 11.28
N LEU A 125 3.08 15.41 10.85
CA LEU A 125 4.28 15.90 11.55
C LEU A 125 4.34 17.43 11.53
N TRP A 126 4.10 18.05 10.37
CA TRP A 126 4.07 19.50 10.24
C TRP A 126 2.99 20.14 11.13
N ALA A 127 1.80 19.55 11.19
CA ALA A 127 0.68 20.02 12.02
C ALA A 127 0.97 19.96 13.53
N THR A 128 2.04 19.29 13.95
CA THR A 128 2.48 19.26 15.36
C THR A 128 3.13 20.58 15.79
N GLY A 129 3.50 21.45 14.84
CA GLY A 129 3.86 22.85 15.10
C GLY A 129 5.23 23.09 15.75
N GLN A 130 6.16 22.14 15.66
CA GLN A 130 7.53 22.35 16.13
C GLN A 130 8.43 22.65 14.93
N ASP A 131 9.13 23.79 14.98
CA ASP A 131 9.90 24.35 13.86
C ASP A 131 11.07 23.44 13.41
N ASP A 132 11.54 22.54 14.27
CA ASP A 132 12.66 21.62 13.99
C ASP A 132 12.27 20.34 13.21
N PHE A 133 10.98 20.11 12.91
CA PHE A 133 10.56 18.87 12.24
C PHE A 133 10.81 18.84 10.73
N PHE A 134 11.19 19.95 10.08
CA PHE A 134 11.44 19.95 8.64
C PHE A 134 12.51 18.94 8.22
N ASN A 135 13.64 18.93 8.94
CA ASN A 135 14.72 17.96 8.70
C ASN A 135 14.23 16.51 8.91
N LEU A 136 13.34 16.31 9.88
CA LEU A 136 12.77 15.00 10.19
C LEU A 136 11.80 14.53 9.09
N ILE A 137 11.00 15.43 8.53
CA ILE A 137 10.12 15.16 7.38
C ILE A 137 10.93 14.78 6.13
N VAL A 138 12.00 15.54 5.84
CA VAL A 138 12.88 15.26 4.70
C VAL A 138 13.56 13.90 4.87
N LEU A 139 14.13 13.63 6.06
CA LEU A 139 14.78 12.36 6.36
C LEU A 139 13.80 11.19 6.30
N PHE A 140 12.61 11.34 6.89
CA PHE A 140 11.54 10.34 6.87
C PHE A 140 11.12 10.02 5.43
N SER A 141 10.92 11.05 4.61
CA SER A 141 10.51 10.90 3.20
C SER A 141 11.59 10.21 2.37
N ALA A 142 12.86 10.61 2.56
CA ALA A 142 13.99 9.99 1.88
C ALA A 142 14.16 8.50 2.28
N ALA A 143 13.87 8.16 3.54
CA ALA A 143 13.92 6.79 4.03
C ALA A 143 12.87 5.86 3.38
N GLN A 144 11.85 6.40 2.71
CA GLN A 144 10.85 5.59 1.99
C GLN A 144 11.30 5.18 0.58
N LEU A 145 12.41 5.73 0.06
CA LEU A 145 12.86 5.42 -1.31
C LEU A 145 13.17 3.93 -1.54
N PRO A 146 13.85 3.20 -0.62
CA PRO A 146 14.05 1.77 -0.79
C PRO A 146 12.73 0.99 -0.79
N ALA A 147 11.79 1.36 0.10
CA ALA A 147 10.47 0.75 0.15
C ALA A 147 9.72 0.95 -1.17
N TRP A 148 9.72 2.20 -1.68
CA TRP A 148 9.09 2.56 -2.94
C TRP A 148 9.67 1.80 -4.13
N LEU A 149 10.98 1.60 -4.17
CA LEU A 149 11.62 0.85 -5.25
C LEU A 149 11.14 -0.61 -5.26
N ILE A 150 11.11 -1.25 -4.10
CA ILE A 150 10.71 -2.66 -4.00
C ILE A 150 9.20 -2.82 -4.21
N ASP A 151 8.36 -2.02 -3.54
CA ASP A 151 6.91 -2.04 -3.71
C ASP A 151 6.51 -1.69 -5.15
N GLY A 152 7.22 -0.77 -5.79
CA GLY A 152 7.03 -0.41 -7.19
C GLY A 152 7.31 -1.57 -8.13
N LEU A 153 8.44 -2.26 -7.94
CA LEU A 153 8.78 -3.45 -8.70
C LEU A 153 7.76 -4.57 -8.51
N VAL A 154 7.42 -4.89 -7.25
CA VAL A 154 6.45 -5.93 -6.91
C VAL A 154 5.08 -5.59 -7.50
N SER A 155 4.61 -4.36 -7.33
CA SER A 155 3.30 -3.93 -7.85
C SER A 155 3.26 -3.95 -9.38
N ALA A 156 4.31 -3.51 -10.05
CA ALA A 156 4.42 -3.59 -11.51
C ALA A 156 4.31 -5.03 -12.03
N LEU A 157 5.03 -5.96 -11.39
CA LEU A 157 5.01 -7.38 -11.76
C LEU A 157 3.66 -8.03 -11.46
N VAL A 158 3.09 -7.78 -10.28
CA VAL A 158 1.81 -8.37 -9.87
C VAL A 158 0.67 -7.87 -10.76
N VAL A 159 0.58 -6.56 -11.03
CA VAL A 159 -0.49 -6.01 -11.89
C VAL A 159 -0.39 -6.55 -13.31
N ALA A 160 0.83 -6.67 -13.86
CA ALA A 160 1.05 -7.24 -15.18
C ALA A 160 0.71 -8.75 -15.25
N ALA A 161 1.06 -9.51 -14.21
CA ALA A 161 0.77 -10.93 -14.12
C ALA A 161 -0.74 -11.17 -13.97
N LEU A 162 -1.40 -10.48 -13.04
CA LEU A 162 -2.84 -10.60 -12.79
C LEU A 162 -3.67 -10.13 -13.99
N GLY A 163 -3.27 -9.05 -14.67
CA GLY A 163 -4.00 -8.56 -15.84
C GLY A 163 -4.02 -9.55 -17.00
N ARG A 164 -3.04 -10.47 -17.05
CA ARG A 164 -3.00 -11.57 -18.03
C ARG A 164 -3.67 -12.85 -17.54
N ALA A 165 -3.33 -13.29 -16.33
CA ALA A 165 -3.75 -14.58 -15.80
C ALA A 165 -5.19 -14.57 -15.27
N LEU A 166 -5.63 -13.44 -14.70
CA LEU A 166 -6.95 -13.32 -14.07
C LEU A 166 -7.50 -11.88 -14.19
N PRO A 167 -7.83 -11.42 -15.42
CA PRO A 167 -8.32 -10.07 -15.66
C PRO A 167 -9.61 -9.73 -14.91
N SER A 168 -10.40 -10.75 -14.53
CA SER A 168 -11.63 -10.59 -13.75
C SER A 168 -11.44 -9.91 -12.39
N VAL A 169 -10.21 -9.89 -11.85
CA VAL A 169 -9.90 -9.19 -10.59
C VAL A 169 -10.07 -7.67 -10.72
N PHE A 170 -9.76 -7.09 -11.88
CA PHE A 170 -9.85 -5.64 -12.10
C PHE A 170 -11.21 -5.17 -12.62
N LEU A 171 -12.06 -6.11 -13.04
CA LEU A 171 -13.38 -5.82 -13.62
C LEU A 171 -14.50 -5.73 -12.58
N ARG A 172 -14.21 -6.10 -11.33
CA ARG A 172 -15.11 -5.95 -10.17
C ARG A 172 -15.09 -4.51 -9.67
#